data_AF-A0A3M0VWC6-F1
#
_entry.id   AF-A0A3M0VWC6-F1
#
_cell.length_a   1.000
_cell.length_b   1.000
_cell.length_c   1.000
_cell.angle_alpha   90.00
_cell.angle_beta   90.00
_cell.angle_gamma   90.00
#
_symmetry.space_group_name_H-M   'P 1'
#
loop_
_entity.id
_entity.type
_entity.pdbx_description
1 polymer ?
#
loop_
_entity_poly.entity_id
_entity_poly.type
_entity_poly.pdbx_seq_one_letter_code
_entity_poly.pdbx_strand_id
1 'polypeptide(L)'
;AGLVENYAKFASGDIVFTPKQHQEFQTQLKEAKDYILANAAMVYTTPALASDPKVYNAYNKFVNLVLVDKAARATEAEILPLFSLYPNAAGRYRMCPDIAQPISKLGKERYVMFFDVLTEYSADTQVMSGSGSRYNVGYIKLMVSLAKTLMDTLPHASVAILTGYSAQQKLYLQAKNRLVQHNPKYANLIVDTINRAQGIEVDIGIEDLLVTPQSGGFLNQAYRTNSIIFNNPDVDPPAAHIGTGVDIMGELAKYSSAWLESLSTVDRQQELQRTLEEAQDNDKRYSILVEVMDEYDHFQFGCQEIAAFVDDQLNHYSLQGRAECDSNL
;
A
#
# COMPACT_ATOMS: atom_id res chain seq x y z
N ALA A 1 -13.10 -46.09 3.30
CA ALA A 1 -12.79 -44.81 2.65
C ALA A 1 -11.38 -44.41 3.05
N GLY A 2 -10.51 -44.12 2.08
CA GLY A 2 -9.16 -43.61 2.37
C GLY A 2 -9.19 -42.12 2.75
N LEU A 3 -8.07 -41.60 3.24
CA LEU A 3 -7.95 -40.19 3.64
C LEU A 3 -8.43 -39.20 2.56
N VAL A 4 -8.08 -39.45 1.29
CA VAL A 4 -8.46 -38.61 0.14
C VAL A 4 -9.97 -38.50 0.01
N GLU A 5 -10.68 -39.63 0.12
CA GLU A 5 -12.13 -39.69 0.00
C GLU A 5 -12.83 -39.00 1.19
N ASN A 6 -12.31 -39.20 2.41
CA ASN A 6 -12.82 -38.54 3.60
C ASN A 6 -12.57 -37.03 3.56
N TYR A 7 -11.41 -36.59 3.06
CA TYR A 7 -11.08 -35.18 2.91
C TYR A 7 -11.98 -34.48 1.88
N ALA A 8 -12.23 -35.11 0.73
CA ALA A 8 -13.14 -34.57 -0.28
C ALA A 8 -14.55 -34.38 0.29
N LYS A 9 -15.06 -35.37 1.04
CA LYS A 9 -16.36 -35.29 1.73
C LYS A 9 -16.41 -34.18 2.79
N PHE A 10 -15.33 -34.00 3.55
CA PHE A 10 -15.22 -32.90 4.51
C PHE A 10 -15.23 -31.53 3.82
N ALA A 11 -14.44 -31.37 2.75
CA ALA A 11 -14.28 -30.11 2.03
C ALA A 11 -15.57 -29.67 1.31
N SER A 12 -16.38 -30.62 0.83
CA SER A 12 -17.69 -30.31 0.23
C SER A 12 -18.71 -29.76 1.23
N GLY A 13 -18.53 -29.97 2.54
CA GLY A 13 -19.52 -29.60 3.56
C GLY A 13 -20.79 -30.46 3.55
N ASP A 14 -20.94 -31.37 2.60
CA ASP A 14 -22.16 -32.15 2.34
C ASP A 14 -22.41 -33.33 3.30
N ILE A 15 -21.46 -33.64 4.19
CA ILE A 15 -21.58 -34.82 5.06
C ILE A 15 -21.31 -34.47 6.52
N VAL A 16 -22.28 -34.81 7.37
CA VAL A 16 -22.11 -34.87 8.82
C VAL A 16 -21.44 -36.20 9.15
N PHE A 17 -20.14 -36.16 9.48
CA PHE A 17 -19.47 -37.35 10.00
C PHE A 17 -20.13 -37.81 11.30
N THR A 18 -20.36 -39.12 11.41
CA THR A 18 -20.60 -39.71 12.73
C THR A 18 -19.40 -39.46 13.65
N PRO A 19 -19.55 -39.42 14.98
CA PRO A 19 -18.44 -39.22 15.90
C PRO A 19 -17.26 -40.18 15.65
N LYS A 20 -17.55 -41.44 15.32
CA LYS A 20 -16.54 -42.46 14.97
C LYS A 20 -15.79 -42.11 13.68
N GLN A 21 -16.50 -41.73 12.62
CA GLN A 21 -15.87 -41.32 11.35
C GLN A 21 -15.04 -40.05 11.52
N HIS A 22 -15.52 -39.10 12.34
CA HIS A 22 -14.78 -37.89 12.64
C HIS A 22 -13.46 -38.20 13.35
N GLN A 23 -13.49 -39.10 14.34
CA GLN A 23 -12.30 -39.55 15.03
C GLN A 23 -11.33 -40.28 14.09
N GLU A 24 -11.83 -41.18 13.23
CA GLU A 24 -11.02 -41.88 12.23
C GLU A 24 -10.37 -40.89 11.25
N PHE A 25 -11.13 -39.92 10.77
CA PHE A 25 -10.63 -38.87 9.87
C PHE A 25 -9.57 -38.00 10.54
N GLN A 26 -9.75 -37.59 11.80
CA GLN A 26 -8.74 -36.85 12.56
C GLN A 26 -7.45 -37.66 12.74
N THR A 27 -7.55 -38.96 13.00
CA THR A 27 -6.40 -39.86 13.07
C THR A 27 -5.66 -39.91 11.74
N GLN A 28 -6.38 -40.12 10.63
CA GLN A 28 -5.78 -40.15 9.29
C GLN A 28 -5.09 -38.82 8.93
N LEU A 29 -5.71 -37.67 9.26
CA LEU A 29 -5.11 -36.35 9.06
C LEU A 29 -3.83 -36.17 9.88
N LYS A 30 -3.84 -36.63 11.14
CA LYS A 30 -2.66 -36.58 12.00
C LYS A 30 -1.54 -37.43 11.41
N GLU A 31 -1.81 -38.66 11.00
CA GLU A 31 -0.82 -39.56 10.40
C GLU A 31 -0.22 -38.99 9.12
N ALA A 32 -1.05 -38.43 8.23
CA ALA A 32 -0.56 -37.79 7.01
C ALA A 32 0.30 -36.55 7.29
N LYS A 33 -0.13 -35.70 8.22
CA LYS A 33 0.65 -34.54 8.65
C LYS A 33 1.99 -34.96 9.24
N ASP A 34 1.99 -35.95 10.14
CA ASP A 34 3.20 -36.45 10.80
C ASP A 34 4.15 -37.06 9.74
N TYR A 35 3.63 -37.81 8.76
CA TYR A 35 4.41 -38.33 7.64
C TYR A 35 5.02 -37.22 6.78
N ILE A 36 4.24 -36.21 6.38
CA ILE A 36 4.73 -35.09 5.56
C ILE A 36 5.84 -34.34 6.29
N LEU A 37 5.63 -34.00 7.56
CA LEU A 37 6.61 -33.24 8.34
C LEU A 37 7.88 -34.05 8.62
N ALA A 38 7.77 -35.35 8.86
CA ALA A 38 8.93 -36.23 9.07
C ALA A 38 9.78 -36.43 7.80
N ASN A 39 9.19 -36.29 6.61
CA ASN A 39 9.87 -36.45 5.33
C ASN A 39 10.17 -35.12 4.62
N ALA A 40 9.80 -33.98 5.20
CA ALA A 40 10.06 -32.67 4.62
C ALA A 40 11.56 -32.35 4.67
N ALA A 41 12.12 -31.91 3.54
CA ALA A 41 13.49 -31.40 3.49
C ALA A 41 13.64 -30.07 4.26
N MET A 42 12.59 -29.24 4.26
CA MET A 42 12.54 -27.97 4.97
C MET A 42 11.11 -27.66 5.43
N VAL A 43 10.97 -27.08 6.62
CA VAL A 43 9.69 -26.62 7.17
C VAL A 43 9.78 -25.11 7.42
N TYR A 44 8.96 -24.34 6.71
CA TYR A 44 8.84 -22.89 6.90
C TYR A 44 7.68 -22.57 7.83
N THR A 45 7.95 -21.85 8.92
CA THR A 45 6.95 -21.53 9.93
C THR A 45 7.40 -20.33 10.78
N THR A 46 6.48 -19.73 11.54
CA THR A 46 6.81 -18.69 12.51
C THR A 46 7.38 -19.30 13.79
N PRO A 47 8.20 -18.57 14.58
CA PRO A 47 8.73 -19.08 15.85
C PRO A 47 7.63 -19.56 16.81
N ALA A 48 6.51 -18.82 16.87
CA ALA A 48 5.36 -19.18 17.70
C ALA A 48 4.75 -20.53 17.29
N LEU A 49 4.51 -20.75 15.99
CA LEU A 49 3.91 -22.00 15.51
C LEU A 49 4.91 -23.17 15.58
N ALA A 50 6.21 -22.91 15.34
CA ALA A 50 7.28 -23.90 15.57
C ALA A 50 7.38 -24.34 17.04
N SER A 51 6.81 -23.58 17.98
CA SER A 51 6.80 -23.90 19.40
C SER A 51 5.52 -24.61 19.85
N ASP A 52 4.51 -24.74 18.98
CA ASP A 52 3.26 -25.43 19.29
C ASP A 52 3.51 -26.94 19.44
N PRO A 53 3.10 -27.57 20.56
CA PRO A 53 3.21 -29.02 20.77
C PRO A 53 2.60 -29.88 19.67
N LYS A 54 1.57 -29.40 18.96
CA LYS A 54 0.97 -30.12 17.83
C LYS A 54 1.85 -30.14 16.59
N VAL A 55 2.81 -29.22 16.51
CA VAL A 55 3.71 -29.02 15.38
C VAL A 55 5.07 -29.62 15.73
N TYR A 56 5.73 -29.16 16.79
CA TYR A 56 7.10 -29.58 17.07
C TYR A 56 7.23 -31.07 17.41
N ASN A 57 6.24 -31.69 18.07
CA ASN A 57 6.30 -33.12 18.40
C ASN A 57 6.33 -34.03 17.16
N ALA A 58 5.86 -33.54 16.01
CA ALA A 58 5.84 -34.32 14.77
C ALA A 58 7.23 -34.48 14.16
N TYR A 59 8.14 -33.51 14.34
CA TYR A 59 9.41 -33.49 13.61
C TYR A 59 10.64 -33.02 14.40
N ASN A 60 10.53 -32.64 15.68
CA ASN A 60 11.67 -32.12 16.45
C ASN A 60 12.88 -33.05 16.50
N LYS A 61 12.67 -34.37 16.45
CA LYS A 61 13.74 -35.38 16.47
C LYS A 61 14.59 -35.36 15.20
N PHE A 62 14.05 -34.83 14.09
CA PHE A 62 14.70 -34.84 12.78
C PHE A 62 15.30 -33.50 12.38
N VAL A 63 15.03 -32.43 13.14
CA VAL A 63 15.58 -31.09 12.84
C VAL A 63 17.04 -31.00 13.30
N ASN A 64 17.94 -30.89 12.33
CA ASN A 64 19.38 -30.74 12.56
C ASN A 64 19.85 -29.27 12.40
N LEU A 65 19.02 -28.40 11.83
CA LEU A 65 19.35 -27.00 11.56
C LEU A 65 18.11 -26.12 11.77
N VAL A 66 18.25 -25.07 12.56
CA VAL A 66 17.23 -24.03 12.71
C VAL A 66 17.78 -22.72 12.15
N LEU A 67 17.10 -22.18 11.14
CA LEU A 67 17.37 -20.87 10.56
C LEU A 67 16.25 -19.93 10.98
N VAL A 68 16.62 -18.82 11.62
CA VAL A 68 15.66 -17.77 11.99
C VAL A 68 16.00 -16.53 11.17
N ASP A 69 15.20 -16.31 10.13
CA ASP A 69 15.25 -15.06 9.38
C ASP A 69 14.62 -13.91 10.20
N LYS A 70 15.12 -12.69 9.98
CA LYS A 70 14.71 -11.46 10.68
C LYS A 70 14.74 -11.61 12.20
N ALA A 71 15.74 -12.32 12.73
CA ALA A 71 15.83 -12.66 14.14
C ALA A 71 15.81 -11.42 15.07
N ALA A 72 16.31 -10.26 14.62
CA ALA A 72 16.24 -9.00 15.38
C ALA A 72 14.82 -8.51 15.70
N ARG A 73 13.80 -9.00 15.01
CA ARG A 73 12.39 -8.61 15.25
C ARG A 73 11.67 -9.51 16.24
N ALA A 74 12.19 -10.70 16.49
CA ALA A 74 11.63 -11.58 17.48
C ALA A 74 12.29 -11.27 18.83
N THR A 75 11.48 -11.16 19.86
CA THR A 75 11.98 -11.07 21.23
C THR A 75 12.74 -12.34 21.57
N GLU A 76 13.70 -12.25 22.49
CA GLU A 76 14.42 -13.44 22.94
C GLU A 76 13.45 -14.52 23.44
N ALA A 77 12.36 -14.14 24.12
CA ALA A 77 11.32 -15.04 24.59
C ALA A 77 10.58 -15.81 23.46
N GLU A 78 10.46 -15.23 22.26
CA GLU A 78 9.86 -15.89 21.10
C GLU A 78 10.82 -16.87 20.41
N ILE A 79 12.12 -16.61 20.45
CA ILE A 79 13.12 -17.48 19.82
C ILE A 79 13.62 -18.55 20.80
N LEU A 80 13.63 -18.27 22.11
CA LEU A 80 14.18 -19.15 23.15
C LEU A 80 13.61 -20.59 23.08
N PRO A 81 12.28 -20.78 22.90
CA PRO A 81 11.70 -22.11 22.76
C PRO A 81 12.28 -22.91 21.58
N LEU A 82 12.70 -22.27 20.50
CA LEU A 82 13.32 -22.98 19.38
C LEU A 82 14.65 -23.64 19.77
N PHE A 83 15.35 -23.08 20.76
CA PHE A 83 16.60 -23.67 21.25
C PHE A 83 16.39 -24.83 22.22
N SER A 84 15.28 -24.86 22.94
CA SER A 84 14.95 -25.95 23.88
C SER A 84 14.19 -27.08 23.21
N LEU A 85 13.28 -26.76 22.29
CA LEU A 85 12.38 -27.73 21.65
C LEU A 85 13.05 -28.52 20.52
N TYR A 86 14.15 -28.00 19.96
CA TYR A 86 14.92 -28.66 18.90
C TYR A 86 16.35 -28.96 19.39
N PRO A 87 16.51 -29.93 20.31
CA PRO A 87 17.80 -30.23 20.93
C PRO A 87 18.82 -30.82 19.96
N ASN A 88 18.36 -31.45 18.87
CA ASN A 88 19.21 -32.06 17.85
C ASN A 88 19.74 -31.04 16.80
N ALA A 89 19.26 -29.80 16.85
CA ALA A 89 19.70 -28.78 15.91
C ALA A 89 21.14 -28.34 16.21
N ALA A 90 22.10 -29.00 15.55
CA ALA A 90 23.53 -28.74 15.67
C ALA A 90 23.93 -27.36 15.13
N GLY A 91 23.23 -26.88 14.10
CA GLY A 91 23.38 -25.53 13.55
C GLY A 91 22.20 -24.64 13.95
N ARG A 92 22.52 -23.44 14.44
CA ARG A 92 21.52 -22.40 14.75
C ARG A 92 22.02 -21.09 14.19
N TYR A 93 21.38 -20.60 13.14
CA TYR A 93 21.74 -19.31 12.55
C TYR A 93 20.61 -18.34 12.76
N ARG A 94 20.94 -17.23 13.42
CA ARG A 94 20.11 -16.03 13.47
C ARG A 94 20.57 -15.14 12.34
N MET A 95 19.81 -15.09 11.26
CA MET A 95 20.08 -14.10 10.22
C MET A 95 19.48 -12.79 10.71
N CYS A 96 20.39 -11.87 11.04
CA CYS A 96 20.04 -10.48 11.27
C CYS A 96 20.38 -9.75 9.98
N PRO A 97 19.41 -9.33 9.17
CA PRO A 97 19.67 -8.30 8.19
C PRO A 97 19.79 -7.01 8.99
N ASP A 98 20.94 -6.79 9.64
CA ASP A 98 21.34 -5.44 10.02
C ASP A 98 21.55 -4.68 8.72
N ILE A 99 20.47 -4.08 8.23
CA ILE A 99 20.50 -3.17 7.11
C ILE A 99 21.19 -1.89 7.62
N ALA A 100 22.45 -1.76 7.21
CA ALA A 100 23.30 -0.58 7.16
C ALA A 100 23.93 -0.02 8.45
N GLN A 101 25.27 -0.09 8.46
CA GLN A 101 26.16 0.84 9.15
C GLN A 101 25.96 2.29 8.69
N PRO A 102 26.42 3.30 9.47
CA PRO A 102 26.25 4.72 9.14
C PRO A 102 26.69 5.08 7.70
N ILE A 103 25.86 5.91 7.07
CA ILE A 103 25.85 6.29 5.63
C ILE A 103 27.12 7.01 5.12
N SER A 104 28.11 7.30 5.97
CA SER A 104 29.22 8.20 5.63
C SER A 104 30.34 7.63 4.75
N LYS A 105 30.22 6.41 4.19
CA LYS A 105 31.36 5.76 3.48
C LYS A 105 31.09 5.16 2.08
N LEU A 106 29.91 5.30 1.49
CA LEU A 106 29.63 4.70 0.18
C LEU A 106 29.31 5.79 -0.85
N GLY A 107 30.35 6.23 -1.58
CA GLY A 107 30.29 7.24 -2.63
C GLY A 107 29.60 6.77 -3.92
N LYS A 108 28.32 6.42 -3.83
CA LYS A 108 27.44 6.22 -5.00
C LYS A 108 26.38 7.31 -5.00
N GLU A 109 26.10 7.88 -6.17
CA GLU A 109 24.98 8.81 -6.37
C GLU A 109 23.68 8.10 -5.98
N ARG A 110 23.00 8.60 -4.95
CA ARG A 110 21.73 8.05 -4.47
C ARG A 110 20.61 8.98 -4.92
N TYR A 111 19.67 8.42 -5.68
CA TYR A 111 18.44 9.11 -6.08
C TYR A 111 17.42 9.01 -4.94
N VAL A 112 17.58 9.86 -3.92
CA VAL A 112 16.59 10.03 -2.84
C VAL A 112 16.08 11.47 -2.91
N MET A 113 14.77 11.63 -3.06
CA MET A 113 14.12 12.94 -3.03
C MET A 113 13.19 13.01 -1.83
N PHE A 114 13.27 14.12 -1.09
CA PHE A 114 12.32 14.45 -0.03
C PHE A 114 11.36 15.50 -0.57
N PHE A 115 10.07 15.19 -0.50
CA PHE A 115 9.02 16.14 -0.82
C PHE A 115 8.49 16.71 0.50
N ASP A 116 8.62 18.02 0.66
CA ASP A 116 7.90 18.71 1.73
C ASP A 116 6.45 18.94 1.27
N VAL A 117 5.50 18.43 2.04
CA VAL A 117 4.07 18.57 1.74
C VAL A 117 3.54 19.67 2.65
N LEU A 118 3.42 20.86 2.07
CA LEU A 118 3.01 22.06 2.80
C LEU A 118 1.65 21.84 3.48
N THR A 119 1.54 22.33 4.71
CA THR A 119 0.37 22.11 5.56
C THR A 119 -0.93 22.71 5.03
N GLU A 120 -0.81 23.73 4.18
CA GLU A 120 -1.91 24.41 3.51
C GLU A 120 -2.72 23.49 2.56
N TYR A 121 -2.17 22.36 2.11
CA TYR A 121 -2.85 21.40 1.24
C TYR A 121 -3.58 20.29 2.01
N SER A 122 -4.25 20.66 3.12
CA SER A 122 -4.98 19.71 3.98
C SER A 122 -4.07 18.68 4.68
N ALA A 123 -2.92 19.12 5.22
CA ALA A 123 -2.02 18.21 5.92
C ALA A 123 -2.43 17.88 7.36
N ASP A 124 -3.62 18.28 7.79
CA ASP A 124 -4.10 17.96 9.12
C ASP A 124 -4.26 16.45 9.25
N THR A 125 -3.41 15.88 10.12
CA THR A 125 -3.45 14.47 10.42
C THR A 125 -4.69 14.16 11.22
N GLN A 126 -5.55 13.34 10.65
CA GLN A 126 -6.78 12.88 11.26
C GLN A 126 -6.57 11.54 11.97
N VAL A 127 -7.49 11.22 12.88
CA VAL A 127 -7.50 9.94 13.61
C VAL A 127 -8.74 9.17 13.19
N MET A 128 -8.54 7.94 12.70
CA MET A 128 -9.65 7.07 12.30
C MET A 128 -10.38 6.54 13.53
N SER A 129 -11.68 6.83 13.60
CA SER A 129 -12.56 6.37 14.68
C SER A 129 -12.49 4.85 14.85
N GLY A 130 -12.49 4.40 16.11
CA GLY A 130 -12.40 2.99 16.49
C GLY A 130 -10.97 2.42 16.56
N SER A 131 -10.07 2.79 15.63
CA SER A 131 -8.69 2.25 15.63
C SER A 131 -7.66 3.12 16.34
N GLY A 132 -7.91 4.43 16.44
CA GLY A 132 -6.91 5.40 16.90
C GLY A 132 -5.73 5.59 15.93
N SER A 133 -5.74 4.92 14.77
CA SER A 133 -4.69 5.01 13.76
C SER A 133 -4.85 6.29 12.94
N ARG A 134 -3.72 6.86 12.53
CA ARG A 134 -3.66 8.20 11.93
C ARG A 134 -3.64 8.16 10.41
N TYR A 135 -4.17 9.20 9.79
CA TYR A 135 -4.19 9.33 8.33
C TYR A 135 -4.21 10.80 7.89
N ASN A 136 -3.86 11.04 6.64
CA ASN A 136 -3.84 12.35 6.01
C ASN A 136 -4.22 12.19 4.54
N VAL A 137 -5.35 12.79 4.17
CA VAL A 137 -5.94 12.67 2.83
C VAL A 137 -5.12 13.41 1.77
N GLY A 138 -4.50 14.54 2.11
CA GLY A 138 -3.61 15.27 1.21
C GLY A 138 -2.41 14.41 0.79
N TYR A 139 -1.78 13.75 1.76
CA TYR A 139 -0.68 12.80 1.50
C TYR A 139 -1.15 11.66 0.61
N ILE A 140 -2.34 11.10 0.85
CA ILE A 140 -2.88 10.02 0.02
C ILE A 140 -3.04 10.45 -1.43
N LYS A 141 -3.65 11.63 -1.67
CA LYS A 141 -3.83 12.18 -3.02
C LYS A 141 -2.49 12.36 -3.72
N LEU A 142 -1.52 12.98 -3.04
CA LEU A 142 -0.19 13.23 -3.58
C LEU A 142 0.53 11.92 -3.95
N MET A 143 0.66 10.98 -3.00
CA MET A 143 1.46 9.77 -3.21
C MET A 143 0.82 8.82 -4.22
N VAL A 144 -0.51 8.73 -4.28
CA VAL A 144 -1.21 7.93 -5.30
C VAL A 144 -1.04 8.54 -6.68
N SER A 145 -1.12 9.87 -6.78
CA SER A 145 -0.90 10.57 -8.06
C SER A 145 0.54 10.39 -8.54
N LEU A 146 1.52 10.54 -7.64
CA LEU A 146 2.92 10.29 -7.93
C LEU A 146 3.15 8.84 -8.38
N ALA A 147 2.61 7.85 -7.65
CA ALA A 147 2.73 6.44 -8.01
C ALA A 147 2.12 6.14 -9.38
N LYS A 148 0.94 6.70 -9.67
CA LYS A 148 0.29 6.59 -10.97
C LYS A 148 1.19 7.14 -12.08
N THR A 149 1.69 8.37 -11.93
CA THR A 149 2.60 9.01 -12.90
C THR A 149 3.85 8.17 -13.12
N LEU A 150 4.46 7.64 -12.06
CA LEU A 150 5.63 6.78 -12.17
C LEU A 150 5.32 5.49 -12.95
N MET A 151 4.19 4.84 -12.67
CA MET A 151 3.78 3.63 -13.41
C MET A 151 3.37 3.93 -14.86
N ASP A 152 2.90 5.14 -15.16
CA ASP A 152 2.59 5.59 -16.52
C ASP A 152 3.85 5.87 -17.32
N THR A 153 4.82 6.55 -16.72
CA THR A 153 6.09 6.95 -17.36
C THR A 153 7.09 5.79 -17.42
N LEU A 154 7.09 4.92 -16.40
CA LEU A 154 8.03 3.80 -16.25
C LEU A 154 7.24 2.48 -16.11
N PRO A 155 6.59 2.00 -17.18
CA PRO A 155 5.66 0.86 -17.11
C PRO A 155 6.32 -0.48 -16.71
N HIS A 156 7.65 -0.57 -16.77
CA HIS A 156 8.42 -1.75 -16.36
C HIS A 156 8.90 -1.68 -14.90
N ALA A 157 8.85 -0.51 -14.27
CA ALA A 157 9.31 -0.34 -12.90
C ALA A 157 8.27 -0.83 -11.90
N SER A 158 8.72 -1.58 -10.91
CA SER A 158 7.95 -1.91 -9.72
C SER A 158 7.89 -0.70 -8.77
N VAL A 159 6.67 -0.28 -8.42
CA VAL A 159 6.42 0.88 -7.57
C VAL A 159 5.72 0.43 -6.28
N ALA A 160 6.19 0.91 -5.13
CA ALA A 160 5.54 0.70 -3.85
C ALA A 160 5.23 2.03 -3.13
N ILE A 161 4.09 2.11 -2.47
CA ILE A 161 3.79 3.10 -1.43
C ILE A 161 3.88 2.40 -0.07
N LEU A 162 4.78 2.86 0.78
CA LEU A 162 5.00 2.34 2.12
C LEU A 162 4.59 3.37 3.17
N THR A 163 3.80 2.96 4.17
CA THR A 163 3.36 3.86 5.25
C THR A 163 3.56 3.27 6.64
N GLY A 164 3.75 4.12 7.64
CA GLY A 164 3.83 3.69 9.04
C GLY A 164 2.47 3.36 9.68
N TYR A 165 1.36 3.83 9.11
CA TYR A 165 0.05 3.81 9.77
C TYR A 165 -0.98 2.95 9.03
N SER A 166 -1.70 2.12 9.77
CA SER A 166 -2.69 1.20 9.20
C SER A 166 -3.94 1.91 8.64
N ALA A 167 -4.36 3.06 9.20
CA ALA A 167 -5.45 3.85 8.64
C ALA A 167 -5.04 4.45 7.29
N GLN A 168 -3.87 5.06 7.23
CA GLN A 168 -3.26 5.57 5.99
C GLN A 168 -3.17 4.47 4.92
N GLN A 169 -2.71 3.27 5.29
CA GLN A 169 -2.62 2.13 4.39
C GLN A 169 -4.00 1.75 3.80
N LYS A 170 -5.03 1.66 4.63
CA LYS A 170 -6.38 1.30 4.16
C LYS A 170 -6.89 2.27 3.10
N LEU A 171 -6.64 3.56 3.29
CA LEU A 171 -7.05 4.58 2.34
C LEU A 171 -6.22 4.50 1.05
N TYR A 172 -4.91 4.22 1.12
CA TYR A 172 -4.12 3.91 -0.07
C TYR A 172 -4.65 2.70 -0.85
N LEU A 173 -5.03 1.62 -0.16
CA LEU A 173 -5.62 0.45 -0.81
C LEU A 173 -6.96 0.78 -1.48
N GLN A 174 -7.79 1.60 -0.86
CA GLN A 174 -9.03 2.08 -1.48
C GLN A 174 -8.76 2.91 -2.74
N ALA A 175 -7.79 3.84 -2.68
CA ALA A 175 -7.39 4.65 -3.82
C ALA A 175 -6.80 3.79 -4.95
N LYS A 176 -5.93 2.83 -4.62
CA LYS A 176 -5.42 1.81 -5.56
C LYS A 176 -6.55 1.04 -6.22
N ASN A 177 -7.53 0.55 -5.45
CA ASN A 177 -8.64 -0.23 -6.01
C ASN A 177 -9.44 0.58 -7.04
N ARG A 178 -9.62 1.89 -6.81
CA ARG A 178 -10.23 2.79 -7.80
C ARG A 178 -9.36 2.91 -9.05
N LEU A 179 -8.05 3.09 -8.92
CA LEU A 179 -7.13 3.09 -10.06
C LEU A 179 -7.25 1.79 -10.87
N VAL A 180 -7.29 0.63 -10.20
CA VAL A 180 -7.44 -0.68 -10.85
C VAL A 180 -8.74 -0.80 -11.64
N GLN A 181 -9.84 -0.23 -11.14
CA GLN A 181 -11.12 -0.20 -11.86
C GLN A 181 -11.02 0.57 -13.18
N HIS A 182 -10.23 1.65 -13.22
CA HIS A 182 -10.01 2.43 -14.44
C HIS A 182 -8.98 1.77 -15.38
N ASN A 183 -7.91 1.18 -14.83
CA ASN A 183 -6.92 0.47 -15.61
C ASN A 183 -6.28 -0.67 -14.79
N PRO A 184 -6.41 -1.93 -15.23
CA PRO A 184 -5.87 -3.09 -14.52
C PRO A 184 -4.36 -3.05 -14.26
N LYS A 185 -3.56 -2.27 -15.01
CA LYS A 185 -2.10 -2.18 -14.81
C LYS A 185 -1.70 -1.72 -13.41
N TYR A 186 -2.52 -0.89 -12.76
CA TYR A 186 -2.26 -0.41 -11.41
C TYR A 186 -2.45 -1.49 -10.33
N ALA A 187 -2.89 -2.70 -10.70
CA ALA A 187 -2.95 -3.83 -9.78
C ALA A 187 -1.54 -4.17 -9.22
N ASN A 188 -0.49 -3.87 -10.00
CA ASN A 188 0.90 -4.07 -9.63
C ASN A 188 1.46 -3.05 -8.64
N LEU A 189 0.75 -1.95 -8.35
CA LEU A 189 1.17 -0.98 -7.33
C LEU A 189 1.19 -1.66 -5.96
N ILE A 190 2.35 -1.74 -5.32
CA ILE A 190 2.45 -2.31 -3.97
C ILE A 190 2.03 -1.24 -2.96
N VAL A 191 1.12 -1.57 -2.04
CA VAL A 191 0.70 -0.68 -0.96
C VAL A 191 0.80 -1.46 0.34
N ASP A 192 1.80 -1.15 1.17
CA ASP A 192 1.93 -1.83 2.44
C ASP A 192 2.39 -0.95 3.60
N THR A 193 2.30 -1.48 4.81
CA THR A 193 2.98 -0.89 5.96
C THR A 193 4.46 -1.25 5.93
N ILE A 194 5.32 -0.32 6.34
CA ILE A 194 6.79 -0.50 6.38
C ILE A 194 7.17 -1.81 7.12
N ASN A 195 6.45 -2.13 8.21
CA ASN A 195 6.69 -3.35 8.98
C ASN A 195 6.39 -4.66 8.23
N ARG A 196 5.44 -4.64 7.28
CA ARG A 196 5.07 -5.81 6.46
C ARG A 196 5.86 -5.88 5.17
N ALA A 197 6.27 -4.73 4.63
CA ALA A 197 7.07 -4.63 3.41
C ALA A 197 8.55 -5.00 3.57
N GLN A 198 9.02 -5.31 4.78
CA GLN A 198 10.42 -5.64 4.99
C GLN A 198 10.84 -6.86 4.15
N GLY A 199 11.91 -6.71 3.37
CA GLY A 199 12.42 -7.74 2.46
C GLY A 199 11.71 -7.78 1.11
N ILE A 200 10.82 -6.84 0.84
CA ILE A 200 10.36 -6.55 -0.52
C ILE A 200 11.40 -5.63 -1.18
N GLU A 201 11.79 -5.99 -2.39
CA GLU A 201 12.64 -5.16 -3.26
C GLU A 201 11.76 -4.59 -4.38
N VAL A 202 11.89 -3.28 -4.63
CA VAL A 202 11.20 -2.57 -5.71
C VAL A 202 12.16 -1.59 -6.37
N ASP A 203 11.88 -1.24 -7.62
CA ASP A 203 12.64 -0.25 -8.37
C ASP A 203 12.42 1.15 -7.80
N ILE A 204 11.19 1.47 -7.37
CA ILE A 204 10.83 2.77 -6.80
C ILE A 204 9.95 2.59 -5.55
N GLY A 205 10.46 3.02 -4.39
CA GLY A 205 9.69 3.12 -3.15
C GLY A 205 9.30 4.56 -2.85
N ILE A 206 8.01 4.80 -2.60
CA ILE A 206 7.45 6.05 -2.10
C ILE A 206 7.13 5.85 -0.63
N GLU A 207 7.75 6.64 0.22
CA GLU A 207 7.58 6.51 1.67
C GLU A 207 6.75 7.64 2.24
N ASP A 208 5.59 7.27 2.77
CA ASP A 208 4.72 8.17 3.50
C ASP A 208 5.16 8.25 4.97
N LEU A 209 5.96 9.28 5.24
CA LEU A 209 6.40 9.67 6.56
C LEU A 209 5.40 10.62 7.20
N LEU A 210 4.17 10.17 7.45
CA LEU A 210 3.16 10.95 8.16
C LEU A 210 3.67 11.41 9.54
N VAL A 211 4.18 12.65 9.61
CA VAL A 211 4.73 13.26 10.83
C VAL A 211 3.60 13.87 11.62
N THR A 212 3.46 13.42 12.87
CA THR A 212 2.56 14.03 13.84
C THR A 212 3.37 14.71 14.95
N PRO A 213 2.87 15.79 15.57
CA PRO A 213 3.53 16.45 16.71
C PRO A 213 3.89 15.50 17.86
N GLN A 214 3.19 14.37 17.97
CA GLN A 214 3.53 13.23 18.82
C GLN A 214 3.81 12.01 17.93
N SER A 215 5.00 11.97 17.33
CA SER A 215 5.42 10.93 16.39
C SER A 215 5.24 9.53 17.00
N GLY A 216 4.48 8.68 16.31
CA GLY A 216 4.22 7.30 16.74
C GLY A 216 5.29 6.33 16.22
N GLY A 217 5.83 5.48 17.11
CA GLY A 217 6.54 4.26 16.76
C GLY A 217 7.83 4.43 15.95
N PHE A 218 7.72 4.39 14.61
CA PHE A 218 8.86 4.19 13.70
C PHE A 218 9.73 5.43 13.49
N LEU A 219 9.13 6.62 13.47
CA LEU A 219 9.87 7.89 13.34
C LEU A 219 10.81 8.14 14.54
N ASN A 220 10.57 7.47 15.67
CA ASN A 220 11.37 7.60 16.89
C ASN A 220 12.33 6.41 17.10
N GLN A 221 12.39 5.45 16.18
CA GLN A 221 13.17 4.21 16.31
C GLN A 221 14.10 4.06 15.11
N ALA A 222 15.37 4.43 15.28
CA ALA A 222 16.39 4.46 14.22
C ALA A 222 16.48 3.14 13.41
N TYR A 223 16.27 1.98 14.04
CA TYR A 223 16.31 0.69 13.35
C TYR A 223 15.13 0.46 12.37
N ARG A 224 13.99 1.11 12.58
CA ARG A 224 12.86 1.07 11.63
C ARG A 224 13.11 1.99 10.45
N THR A 225 13.77 3.13 10.67
CA THR A 225 14.29 4.02 9.62
C THR A 225 15.41 3.36 8.80
N ASN A 226 16.12 2.37 9.36
CA ASN A 226 17.14 1.63 8.63
C ASN A 226 16.56 0.57 7.68
N SER A 227 15.34 0.09 7.92
CA SER A 227 14.66 -0.88 7.04
C SER A 227 14.25 -0.29 5.68
N ILE A 228 14.45 1.02 5.52
CA ILE A 228 14.07 1.89 4.40
C ILE A 228 15.27 2.13 3.45
N ILE A 229 16.47 1.68 3.83
CA ILE A 229 17.69 1.97 3.06
C ILE A 229 17.83 0.94 1.93
N PHE A 230 17.65 1.41 0.69
CA PHE A 230 17.89 0.63 -0.53
C PHE A 230 19.35 0.17 -0.60
N ASN A 231 19.57 -1.15 -0.49
CA ASN A 231 20.83 -1.77 -0.86
C ASN A 231 20.80 -2.07 -2.36
N ASN A 232 21.81 -1.62 -3.10
CA ASN A 232 22.08 -2.13 -4.43
C ASN A 232 23.29 -3.08 -4.31
N PRO A 233 23.08 -4.40 -4.16
CA PRO A 233 24.16 -5.36 -4.20
C PRO A 233 24.54 -5.62 -5.66
N ASP A 234 25.71 -5.11 -6.07
CA ASP A 234 26.52 -5.59 -7.20
C ASP A 234 25.76 -6.01 -8.49
N VAL A 235 25.12 -5.06 -9.15
CA VAL A 235 24.70 -5.22 -10.56
C VAL A 235 25.59 -4.34 -11.44
N ASP A 236 26.48 -4.96 -12.22
CA ASP A 236 27.06 -4.34 -13.40
C ASP A 236 25.92 -4.08 -14.40
N PRO A 237 25.64 -2.83 -14.83
CA PRO A 237 24.54 -2.57 -15.73
C PRO A 237 24.89 -3.08 -17.13
N PRO A 238 24.00 -3.84 -17.81
CA PRO A 238 24.06 -3.91 -19.26
C PRO A 238 23.79 -2.50 -19.79
N ALA A 239 24.68 -2.04 -20.66
CA ALA A 239 24.55 -0.77 -21.36
C ALA A 239 23.28 -0.74 -22.23
N ALA A 240 22.16 -0.35 -21.63
CA ALA A 240 21.00 0.18 -22.33
C ALA A 240 20.75 1.55 -21.73
N HIS A 241 20.94 2.59 -22.55
CA HIS A 241 20.65 3.98 -22.23
C HIS A 241 19.18 4.14 -21.82
N ILE A 242 18.89 3.95 -20.53
CA ILE A 242 17.72 4.55 -19.89
C ILE A 242 18.09 6.01 -19.68
N GLY A 243 17.23 6.92 -20.12
CA GLY A 243 17.45 8.38 -20.10
C GLY A 243 18.11 8.83 -18.79
N THR A 244 19.15 9.65 -18.92
CA THR A 244 19.91 10.17 -17.78
C THR A 244 18.94 10.68 -16.72
N GLY A 245 19.18 10.41 -15.43
CA GLY A 245 18.26 10.79 -14.34
C GLY A 245 17.83 12.28 -14.34
N VAL A 246 18.56 13.13 -15.05
CA VAL A 246 18.21 14.53 -15.39
C VAL A 246 16.86 14.64 -16.14
N ASP A 247 16.53 13.72 -17.05
CA ASP A 247 15.29 13.76 -17.83
C ASP A 247 14.07 13.39 -16.98
N ILE A 248 14.19 12.37 -16.12
CA ILE A 248 13.12 11.96 -15.19
C ILE A 248 12.89 13.07 -14.16
N MET A 249 13.95 13.71 -13.66
CA MET A 249 13.86 14.81 -12.69
C MET A 249 13.29 16.08 -13.33
N GLY A 250 13.64 16.36 -14.59
CA GLY A 250 13.07 17.46 -15.36
C GLY A 250 11.58 17.27 -15.63
N GLU A 251 11.14 16.05 -15.94
CA GLU A 251 9.72 15.73 -16.10
C GLU A 251 8.98 15.82 -14.77
N LEU A 252 9.48 15.21 -13.68
CA LEU A 252 8.85 15.29 -12.35
C LEU A 252 8.72 16.73 -11.84
N ALA A 253 9.72 17.58 -12.09
CA ALA A 253 9.65 19.00 -11.75
C ALA A 253 8.56 19.74 -12.53
N LYS A 254 8.46 19.52 -13.86
CA LYS A 254 7.38 20.09 -14.69
C LYS A 254 6.00 19.65 -14.23
N TYR A 255 5.83 18.37 -13.89
CA TYR A 255 4.57 17.86 -13.36
C TYR A 255 4.24 18.43 -11.99
N SER A 256 5.22 18.63 -11.09
CA SER A 256 4.97 19.28 -9.79
C SER A 256 4.52 20.73 -9.93
N SER A 257 5.09 21.49 -10.86
CA SER A 257 4.69 22.88 -11.13
C SER A 257 3.31 22.98 -11.77
N ALA A 258 3.03 22.19 -12.81
CA ALA A 258 1.71 22.14 -13.43
C ALA A 258 0.62 21.59 -12.48
N TRP A 259 0.99 20.69 -11.57
CA TRP A 259 0.09 20.13 -10.56
C TRP A 259 -0.19 21.13 -9.43
N LEU A 260 0.83 21.86 -8.94
CA LEU A 260 0.65 22.96 -7.99
C LEU A 260 -0.23 24.09 -8.58
N GLU A 261 -0.09 24.38 -9.87
CA GLU A 261 -0.97 25.31 -10.59
C GLU A 261 -2.40 24.78 -10.78
N SER A 262 -2.59 23.46 -10.91
CA SER A 262 -3.92 22.84 -10.97
C SER A 262 -4.64 22.74 -9.61
N LEU A 263 -3.90 22.93 -8.51
CA LEU A 263 -4.38 22.75 -7.13
C LEU A 263 -4.88 24.03 -6.44
N SER A 264 -4.76 25.23 -7.04
CA SER A 264 -5.50 26.39 -6.51
C SER A 264 -6.97 26.32 -6.97
N THR A 265 -7.69 25.35 -6.42
CA THR A 265 -9.14 25.19 -6.59
C THR A 265 -9.91 26.49 -6.31
N VAL A 266 -9.37 27.33 -5.42
CA VAL A 266 -9.93 28.64 -5.07
C VAL A 266 -9.83 29.64 -6.23
N ASP A 267 -8.70 29.71 -6.94
CA ASP A 267 -8.54 30.67 -8.04
C ASP A 267 -9.38 30.24 -9.24
N ARG A 268 -9.40 28.94 -9.56
CA ARG A 268 -10.27 28.38 -10.61
C ARG A 268 -11.76 28.55 -10.30
N GLN A 269 -12.16 28.37 -9.04
CA GLN A 269 -13.55 28.61 -8.64
C GLN A 269 -13.93 30.09 -8.75
N GLN A 270 -13.04 31.00 -8.36
CA GLN A 270 -13.27 32.45 -8.50
C GLN A 270 -13.32 32.89 -9.97
N GLU A 271 -12.48 32.32 -10.84
CA GLU A 271 -12.48 32.59 -12.27
C GLU A 271 -13.73 32.02 -12.96
N LEU A 272 -14.17 30.81 -12.59
CA LEU A 272 -15.43 30.25 -13.06
C LEU A 272 -16.62 31.10 -12.62
N GLN A 273 -16.68 31.47 -11.34
CA GLN A 273 -17.72 32.35 -10.79
C GLN A 273 -17.78 33.68 -11.56
N ARG A 274 -16.64 34.33 -11.78
CA ARG A 274 -16.54 35.58 -12.55
C ARG A 274 -17.04 35.38 -13.99
N THR A 275 -16.65 34.30 -14.64
CA THR A 275 -17.05 34.00 -16.02
C THR A 275 -18.57 33.76 -16.15
N LEU A 276 -19.18 33.12 -15.14
CA LEU A 276 -20.64 32.93 -15.08
C LEU A 276 -21.39 34.25 -14.84
N GLU A 277 -20.81 35.15 -14.03
CA GLU A 277 -21.35 36.50 -13.80
C GLU A 277 -21.28 37.38 -15.04
N GLU A 278 -20.21 37.25 -15.85
CA GLU A 278 -20.00 38.00 -17.10
C GLU A 278 -20.82 37.45 -18.28
N ALA A 279 -21.38 36.24 -18.18
CA ALA A 279 -22.21 35.65 -19.22
C ALA A 279 -23.54 36.42 -19.38
N GLN A 280 -23.85 36.77 -20.63
CA GLN A 280 -24.95 37.68 -20.99
C GLN A 280 -26.34 37.05 -20.85
N ASP A 281 -26.44 35.73 -20.99
CA ASP A 281 -27.69 34.98 -20.93
C ASP A 281 -27.46 33.57 -20.35
N ASN A 282 -28.55 32.88 -20.06
CA ASN A 282 -28.52 31.56 -19.43
C ASN A 282 -27.97 30.48 -20.36
N ASP A 283 -28.16 30.59 -21.68
CA ASP A 283 -27.64 29.62 -22.65
C ASP A 283 -26.11 29.60 -22.64
N LYS A 284 -25.49 30.79 -22.57
CA LYS A 284 -24.04 30.92 -22.46
C LYS A 284 -23.51 30.38 -21.13
N ARG A 285 -24.22 30.61 -20.01
CA ARG A 285 -23.87 30.02 -18.70
C ARG A 285 -23.92 28.51 -18.74
N TYR A 286 -24.96 27.94 -19.35
CA TYR A 286 -25.07 26.49 -19.52
C TYR A 286 -23.94 25.90 -20.36
N SER A 287 -23.57 26.54 -21.47
CA SER A 287 -22.44 26.10 -22.30
C SER A 287 -21.13 26.07 -21.51
N ILE A 288 -20.85 27.12 -20.73
CA ILE A 288 -19.65 27.21 -19.87
C ILE A 288 -19.65 26.09 -18.82
N LEU A 289 -20.79 25.85 -18.16
CA LEU A 289 -20.89 24.78 -17.15
C LEU A 289 -20.72 23.38 -17.75
N VAL A 290 -21.22 23.15 -18.97
CA VAL A 290 -21.07 21.88 -19.68
C VAL A 290 -19.63 21.64 -20.13
N GLU A 291 -18.94 22.66 -20.66
CA GLU A 291 -17.52 22.57 -21.03
C GLU A 291 -16.65 22.27 -19.80
N VAL A 292 -16.92 22.96 -18.69
CA VAL A 292 -16.22 22.72 -17.43
C VAL A 292 -16.50 21.31 -16.89
N MET A 293 -17.75 20.82 -16.97
CA MET A 293 -18.09 19.44 -16.61
C MET A 293 -17.37 18.41 -17.49
N ASP A 294 -17.29 18.63 -18.80
CA ASP A 294 -16.60 17.73 -19.71
C ASP A 294 -15.10 17.69 -19.41
N GLU A 295 -14.48 18.84 -19.13
CA GLU A 295 -13.10 18.88 -18.61
C GLU A 295 -12.97 18.15 -17.27
N TYR A 296 -13.95 18.29 -16.36
CA TYR A 296 -13.94 17.61 -15.06
C TYR A 296 -14.08 16.10 -15.16
N ASP A 297 -14.92 15.60 -16.06
CA ASP A 297 -15.09 14.17 -16.31
C ASP A 297 -13.80 13.54 -16.87
N HIS A 298 -13.01 14.33 -17.62
CA HIS A 298 -11.65 13.94 -18.03
C HIS A 298 -10.63 13.98 -16.87
N PHE A 299 -10.87 14.79 -15.84
CA PHE A 299 -9.96 15.04 -14.70
C PHE A 299 -10.36 14.34 -13.39
N GLN A 300 -11.14 13.25 -13.44
CA GLN A 300 -11.90 12.56 -12.37
C GLN A 300 -11.29 12.31 -10.96
N PHE A 301 -10.09 12.79 -10.64
CA PHE A 301 -9.50 12.78 -9.30
C PHE A 301 -8.99 14.17 -8.90
N GLY A 302 -9.83 15.00 -8.27
CA GLY A 302 -9.34 16.27 -7.73
C GLY A 302 -10.32 17.07 -6.88
N CYS A 303 -11.41 17.56 -7.48
CA CYS A 303 -12.12 18.71 -6.93
C CYS A 303 -13.60 18.43 -6.69
N GLN A 304 -13.91 17.62 -5.67
CA GLN A 304 -15.29 17.35 -5.26
C GLN A 304 -16.07 18.64 -4.92
N GLU A 305 -15.37 19.69 -4.47
CA GLU A 305 -15.97 20.99 -4.15
C GLU A 305 -16.37 21.78 -5.40
N ILE A 306 -15.59 21.72 -6.49
CA ILE A 306 -15.94 22.39 -7.75
C ILE A 306 -17.04 21.63 -8.48
N ALA A 307 -16.99 20.29 -8.46
CA ALA A 307 -18.09 19.47 -8.99
C ALA A 307 -19.41 19.76 -8.24
N ALA A 308 -19.38 19.81 -6.91
CA ALA A 308 -20.55 20.18 -6.11
C ALA A 308 -21.04 21.61 -6.40
N PHE A 309 -20.12 22.56 -6.62
CA PHE A 309 -20.46 23.92 -7.01
C PHE A 309 -21.13 23.97 -8.39
N VAL A 310 -20.59 23.26 -9.40
CA VAL A 310 -21.17 23.19 -10.75
C VAL A 310 -22.55 22.54 -10.74
N ASP A 311 -22.73 21.45 -9.99
CA ASP A 311 -24.04 20.79 -9.81
C ASP A 311 -25.07 21.73 -9.16
N ASP A 312 -24.66 22.50 -8.15
CA ASP A 312 -25.53 23.48 -7.49
C ASP A 312 -25.95 24.60 -8.46
N GLN A 313 -25.03 25.12 -9.27
CA GLN A 313 -25.33 26.14 -10.28
C GLN A 313 -26.25 25.61 -11.40
N LEU A 314 -26.03 24.39 -11.89
CA LEU A 314 -26.89 23.78 -12.90
C LEU A 314 -28.33 23.59 -12.39
N ASN A 315 -28.48 23.21 -11.12
CA ASN A 315 -29.80 23.10 -10.49
C ASN A 315 -30.46 24.48 -10.33
N HIS A 316 -29.70 25.50 -9.92
CA HIS A 316 -30.19 26.86 -9.78
C HIS A 316 -30.77 27.39 -11.11
N TYR A 317 -30.02 27.29 -12.20
CA TYR A 317 -30.47 27.77 -13.51
C TYR A 317 -31.61 26.94 -14.10
N SER A 318 -31.69 25.64 -13.77
CA SER A 318 -32.77 24.76 -14.24
C SER A 318 -34.11 25.14 -13.62
N LEU A 319 -34.08 25.57 -12.35
CA LEU A 319 -35.25 26.07 -11.64
C LEU A 319 -35.67 27.47 -12.11
N GLN A 320 -34.71 28.35 -12.42
CA GLN A 320 -35.00 29.67 -12.99
C GLN A 320 -35.64 29.59 -14.38
N GLY A 321 -35.10 28.75 -15.28
CA GLY A 321 -35.67 28.56 -16.62
C GLY A 321 -37.11 28.01 -16.60
N ARG A 322 -37.45 27.18 -15.60
CA ARG A 322 -38.84 26.71 -15.39
C ARG A 322 -39.76 27.83 -14.90
N ALA A 323 -39.32 28.66 -13.95
CA ALA A 323 -40.10 29.78 -13.45
C ALA A 323 -40.37 30.85 -14.52
N GLU A 324 -39.40 31.10 -15.41
CA GLU A 324 -39.56 32.03 -16.54
C GLU A 324 -40.54 31.49 -17.60
N CYS A 325 -40.55 30.18 -17.86
CA CYS A 325 -41.55 29.55 -18.74
C CYS A 325 -42.96 29.61 -18.15
N ASP A 326 -43.12 29.39 -16.84
CA ASP A 326 -44.42 29.42 -16.17
C ASP A 326 -44.99 30.84 -16.04
N SER A 327 -44.14 31.87 -16.03
CA SER A 327 -44.56 33.29 -16.00
C SER A 327 -45.01 33.85 -17.36
N ASN A 328 -44.74 33.12 -18.45
CA ASN A 328 -45.12 33.48 -19.82
C ASN A 328 -46.37 32.73 -20.33
N LEU A 329 -47.06 31.98 -19.46
CA LEU A 329 -48.34 31.30 -19.69
C LEU A 329 -49.48 32.03 -18.95
#